data_AF-A0A507AVN1-F1
#
_entry.id   AF-A0A507AVN1-F1
#
_cell.length_a   1.000
_cell.length_b   1.000
_cell.length_c   1.000
_cell.angle_alpha   90.00
_cell.angle_beta   90.00
_cell.angle_gamma   90.00
#
_symmetry.space_group_name_H-M   'P 1'
#
loop_
_entity.id
_entity.type
_entity.pdbx_description
1 polymer ?
#
loop_
_entity_poly.entity_id
_entity_poly.type
_entity_poly.pdbx_seq_one_letter_code
_entity_poly.pdbx_strand_id
1 'polypeptide(L)'
;MSAERRWDKRQFQLEESTTLNGGARTIFIESMTPGTTVPPHFHNRFSETFNLISGSIAVYSSSEPDLDLLESSAQDLEVGKPVVVEPGRFHKYKVGGNGNSVLRVTLTPGDADFERLLKIVNGLAVDGELASMGDSLTLMAVIMGLSDANLIGPTKEVLDGVRAEKKDEVEALKTKLLAKYDTEEALQSDVLAISQGASISESKMNRARSAVTILGAGTQGKRLAFMWTRKGRPVYLIDKDERQCESAGIEIQKMRDSWQSTSITSDTWGKVTVDKPELLTEAMGNSWLLVECLPENLKLKRSIIQDLDKLASAGIIIASNSSSYTIDEIIQDVTLKGDKDFISLHSYWPPETSALEIMASASTKPGVLSQVAEEARSHGFSPFIVRKPSTGYIYNRIWAAIKRETLLAVSEGIATPEEIDAIFKDVLKTPKGPCEQMDVVGLDVVLDIEEHYAETRPGIPKEPRELLKRMIADKKLGVKSGSGFYTYSSEK
;
A
#
# COMPACT_ATOMS: atom_id res chain seq x y z
N MET A 1 -19.54 17.37 25.15
CA MET A 1 -18.13 17.45 24.72
C MET A 1 -18.03 18.58 23.71
N SER A 2 -17.13 19.54 23.91
CA SER A 2 -16.93 20.60 22.89
C SER A 2 -16.21 20.01 21.69
N ALA A 3 -16.66 20.31 20.48
CA ALA A 3 -15.99 19.86 19.24
C ALA A 3 -14.53 20.32 19.15
N GLU A 4 -14.18 21.39 19.86
CA GLU A 4 -12.83 21.94 19.98
C GLU A 4 -11.84 21.04 20.72
N ARG A 5 -12.35 20.09 21.51
CA ARG A 5 -11.52 19.27 22.41
C ARG A 5 -11.29 17.85 21.93
N ARG A 6 -11.98 17.42 20.86
CA ARG A 6 -12.02 16.03 20.37
C ARG A 6 -10.74 15.63 19.62
N TRP A 7 -9.64 15.48 20.35
CA TRP A 7 -8.36 15.00 19.79
C TRP A 7 -8.46 13.57 19.26
N ASP A 8 -9.39 12.75 19.80
CA ASP A 8 -9.72 11.41 19.30
C ASP A 8 -10.35 11.38 17.90
N LYS A 9 -10.69 12.56 17.34
CA LYS A 9 -11.25 12.74 16.00
C LYS A 9 -10.24 13.25 14.98
N ARG A 10 -8.96 13.25 15.36
CA ARG A 10 -7.84 13.73 14.57
C ARG A 10 -6.79 12.64 14.52
N GLN A 11 -6.18 12.48 13.36
CA GLN A 11 -5.01 11.64 13.16
C GLN A 11 -3.95 12.47 12.45
N PHE A 12 -2.73 12.42 12.95
CA PHE A 12 -1.62 13.16 12.38
C PHE A 12 -0.60 12.20 11.78
N GLN A 13 0.03 12.59 10.69
CA GLN A 13 1.14 11.85 10.09
C GLN A 13 2.24 12.84 9.75
N LEU A 14 3.41 12.71 10.38
CA LEU A 14 4.54 13.58 10.10
C LEU A 14 5.11 13.25 8.71
N GLU A 15 5.15 14.23 7.80
CA GLU A 15 5.74 14.06 6.47
C GLU A 15 7.19 14.51 6.39
N GLU A 16 7.52 15.60 7.05
CA GLU A 16 8.86 16.18 7.07
C GLU A 16 9.15 16.73 8.45
N SER A 17 10.27 16.30 9.05
CA SER A 17 10.68 16.74 10.38
C SER A 17 11.67 17.89 10.32
N THR A 18 11.40 18.93 11.12
CA THR A 18 12.27 20.06 11.41
C THR A 18 13.62 19.61 11.99
N THR A 19 13.62 18.52 12.76
CA THR A 19 14.84 17.97 13.38
C THR A 19 15.76 17.31 12.35
N LEU A 20 15.21 16.93 11.18
CA LEU A 20 15.94 16.24 10.11
C LEU A 20 16.28 17.15 8.92
N ASN A 21 15.59 18.29 8.77
CA ASN A 21 15.82 19.26 7.68
C ASN A 21 16.51 20.55 8.15
N GLY A 22 17.10 20.56 9.35
CA GLY A 22 17.86 21.69 9.87
C GLY A 22 16.99 22.89 10.29
N GLY A 23 15.75 22.66 10.73
CA GLY A 23 14.86 23.73 11.20
C GLY A 23 13.97 24.36 10.12
N ALA A 24 14.07 23.91 8.87
CA ALA A 24 13.49 24.61 7.74
C ALA A 24 11.96 24.62 7.78
N ARG A 25 11.34 23.47 8.06
CA ARG A 25 9.87 23.31 8.12
C ARG A 25 9.46 22.03 8.84
N THR A 26 8.23 22.00 9.33
CA THR A 26 7.55 20.76 9.74
C THR A 26 6.38 20.58 8.79
N ILE A 27 6.27 19.42 8.12
CA ILE A 27 5.11 19.10 7.27
C ILE A 27 4.42 17.89 7.89
N PHE A 28 3.09 17.94 8.00
CA PHE A 28 2.30 16.79 8.43
C PHE A 28 0.94 16.74 7.72
N ILE A 29 0.35 15.55 7.64
CA ILE A 29 -1.02 15.34 7.22
C ILE A 29 -1.91 15.22 8.45
N GLU A 30 -3.00 15.99 8.49
CA GLU A 30 -4.06 15.86 9.48
C GLU A 30 -5.33 15.29 8.81
N SER A 31 -5.82 14.17 9.32
CA SER A 31 -7.10 13.56 8.94
C SER A 31 -8.15 13.78 10.03
N MET A 32 -9.31 14.30 9.66
CA MET A 32 -10.34 14.76 10.61
C MET A 32 -11.73 14.30 10.21
N THR A 33 -12.57 14.00 11.21
CA THR A 33 -14.00 13.73 10.99
C THR A 33 -14.83 15.02 10.89
N PRO A 34 -16.02 15.01 10.27
CA PRO A 34 -16.92 16.16 10.24
C PRO A 34 -17.19 16.79 11.61
N GLY A 35 -17.21 18.11 11.65
CA GLY A 35 -17.47 18.89 12.87
C GLY A 35 -16.25 19.12 13.76
N THR A 36 -15.10 18.53 13.46
CA THR A 36 -13.84 18.86 14.15
C THR A 36 -13.50 20.34 13.94
N THR A 37 -13.09 21.01 15.01
CA THR A 37 -12.65 22.41 15.01
C THR A 37 -11.54 22.57 16.05
N VAL A 38 -10.72 23.59 15.92
CA VAL A 38 -9.73 24.00 16.93
C VAL A 38 -10.21 25.28 17.61
N PRO A 39 -9.94 25.51 18.91
CA PRO A 39 -10.23 26.80 19.53
C PRO A 39 -9.52 27.94 18.78
N PRO A 40 -10.09 29.15 18.73
CA PRO A 40 -9.41 30.34 18.28
C PRO A 40 -8.05 30.54 18.96
N HIS A 41 -6.99 30.70 18.18
CA HIS A 41 -5.62 30.86 18.69
C HIS A 41 -4.73 31.59 17.70
N PHE A 42 -3.49 31.86 18.11
CA PHE A 42 -2.41 32.29 17.22
C PHE A 42 -1.09 31.62 17.61
N HIS A 43 -0.15 31.59 16.66
CA HIS A 43 1.21 31.11 16.85
C HIS A 43 2.19 32.28 16.77
N ASN A 44 3.24 32.28 17.59
CA ASN A 44 4.34 33.26 17.55
C ASN A 44 5.53 32.72 16.75
N ARG A 45 5.78 31.42 16.82
CA ARG A 45 7.03 30.81 16.35
C ARG A 45 7.07 30.52 14.84
N PHE A 46 5.91 30.32 14.21
CA PHE A 46 5.83 29.87 12.82
C PHE A 46 4.58 30.38 12.11
N SER A 47 4.66 30.44 10.78
CA SER A 47 3.49 30.49 9.91
C SER A 47 2.90 29.10 9.78
N GLU A 48 1.58 29.01 9.68
CA GLU A 48 0.87 27.76 9.44
C GLU A 48 0.17 27.81 8.07
N THR A 49 0.58 26.92 7.17
CA THR A 49 0.03 26.82 5.82
C THR A 49 -0.89 25.62 5.72
N PHE A 50 -2.15 25.86 5.35
CA PHE A 50 -3.19 24.86 5.17
C PHE A 50 -3.38 24.53 3.70
N ASN A 51 -3.15 23.28 3.31
CA ASN A 51 -3.34 22.80 1.94
C ASN A 51 -4.32 21.62 1.92
N LEU A 52 -5.52 21.84 1.37
CA LEU A 52 -6.57 20.82 1.33
C LEU A 52 -6.21 19.70 0.35
N ILE A 53 -6.19 18.46 0.84
CA ILE A 53 -6.05 17.25 0.00
C ILE A 53 -7.43 16.76 -0.43
N SER A 54 -8.36 16.63 0.53
CA SER A 54 -9.74 16.18 0.26
C SER A 54 -10.69 16.58 1.39
N GLY A 55 -11.99 16.61 1.09
CA GLY A 55 -13.04 16.95 2.05
C GLY A 55 -13.43 18.43 2.02
N SER A 56 -13.89 18.97 3.15
CA SER A 56 -14.41 20.33 3.28
C SER A 56 -13.91 20.93 4.59
N ILE A 57 -13.14 22.02 4.48
CA ILE A 57 -12.57 22.75 5.62
C ILE A 57 -12.66 24.23 5.33
N ALA A 58 -13.13 25.00 6.30
CA ALA A 58 -13.04 26.45 6.30
C ALA A 58 -11.96 26.90 7.29
N VAL A 59 -11.06 27.78 6.85
CA VAL A 59 -10.08 28.48 7.70
C VAL A 59 -10.61 29.88 7.97
N TYR A 60 -10.49 30.32 9.21
CA TYR A 60 -10.88 31.64 9.67
C TYR A 60 -9.60 32.35 10.09
N SER A 61 -9.38 33.59 9.67
CA SER A 61 -8.22 34.37 10.09
C SER A 61 -8.55 35.85 10.32
N SER A 62 -8.00 36.43 11.38
CA SER A 62 -8.16 37.83 11.74
C SER A 62 -6.83 38.42 12.23
N SER A 63 -6.64 39.71 12.02
CA SER A 63 -5.55 40.48 12.65
C SER A 63 -5.90 40.99 14.04
N GLU A 64 -7.16 40.88 14.44
CA GLU A 64 -7.68 41.39 15.71
C GLU A 64 -8.12 40.23 16.63
N PRO A 65 -7.89 40.34 17.96
CA PRO A 65 -8.30 39.34 18.95
C PRO A 65 -9.81 39.40 19.23
N ASP A 66 -10.62 39.49 18.17
CA ASP A 66 -12.07 39.61 18.22
C ASP A 66 -12.72 38.37 17.59
N LEU A 67 -13.58 37.70 18.36
CA LEU A 67 -14.19 36.44 17.94
C LEU A 67 -15.24 36.63 16.84
N ASP A 68 -15.97 37.74 16.85
CA ASP A 68 -17.02 38.00 15.86
C ASP A 68 -16.38 38.33 14.50
N LEU A 69 -15.31 39.12 14.50
CA LEU A 69 -14.49 39.36 13.32
C LEU A 69 -13.89 38.07 12.79
N LEU A 70 -13.37 37.21 13.68
CA LEU A 70 -12.83 35.92 13.29
C LEU A 70 -13.89 34.99 12.68
N GLU A 71 -15.08 34.87 13.27
CA GLU A 71 -16.17 34.05 12.70
C GLU A 71 -16.63 34.55 11.33
N SER A 72 -16.60 35.87 11.11
CA SER A 72 -16.99 36.49 9.84
C SER A 72 -15.98 36.29 8.69
N SER A 73 -14.74 35.88 9.00
CA SER A 73 -13.65 35.77 8.02
C SER A 73 -13.48 34.38 7.39
N ALA A 74 -14.51 33.55 7.49
CA ALA A 74 -14.51 32.18 6.97
C ALA A 74 -14.09 32.13 5.48
N GLN A 75 -13.05 31.34 5.21
CA GLN A 75 -12.57 31.05 3.87
C GLN A 75 -12.55 29.54 3.68
N ASP A 76 -13.38 29.03 2.77
CA ASP A 76 -13.32 27.62 2.37
C ASP A 76 -12.00 27.33 1.64
N LEU A 77 -11.35 26.22 2.03
CA LEU A 77 -10.15 25.76 1.35
C LEU A 77 -10.51 25.09 0.02
N GLU A 78 -9.69 25.32 -0.99
CA GLU A 78 -9.79 24.66 -2.29
C GLU A 78 -8.56 23.76 -2.53
N VAL A 79 -8.78 22.58 -3.11
CA VAL A 79 -7.69 21.65 -3.44
C VAL A 79 -6.70 22.33 -4.40
N GLY A 80 -5.42 22.36 -4.01
CA GLY A 80 -4.35 23.01 -4.77
C GLY A 80 -4.19 24.51 -4.55
N LYS A 81 -5.01 25.14 -3.69
CA LYS A 81 -4.86 26.55 -3.28
C LYS A 81 -4.57 26.64 -1.78
N PRO A 82 -3.29 26.69 -1.36
CA PRO A 82 -2.96 26.77 0.05
C PRO A 82 -3.32 28.14 0.65
N VAL A 83 -3.73 28.13 1.91
CA VAL A 83 -3.96 29.35 2.73
C VAL A 83 -2.88 29.42 3.79
N VAL A 84 -2.16 30.55 3.84
CA VAL A 84 -1.10 30.79 4.83
C VAL A 84 -1.62 31.71 5.92
N VAL A 85 -1.44 31.31 7.18
CA VAL A 85 -1.66 32.16 8.34
C VAL A 85 -0.32 32.54 8.92
N GLU A 86 -0.02 33.84 8.86
CA GLU A 86 1.23 34.39 9.39
C GLU A 86 1.28 34.38 10.93
N PRO A 87 2.49 34.35 11.53
CA PRO A 87 2.66 34.49 12.97
C PRO A 87 1.92 35.71 13.52
N GLY A 88 1.30 35.57 14.70
CA GLY A 88 0.53 36.61 15.36
C GLY A 88 -0.88 36.82 14.81
N ARG A 89 -1.28 36.15 13.72
CA ARG A 89 -2.66 36.18 13.24
C ARG A 89 -3.54 35.18 13.99
N PHE A 90 -4.70 35.67 14.45
CA PHE A 90 -5.71 34.84 15.07
C PHE A 90 -6.36 33.98 14.01
N HIS A 91 -6.51 32.70 14.29
CA HIS A 91 -7.13 31.78 13.36
C HIS A 91 -7.75 30.58 14.07
N LYS A 92 -8.58 29.88 13.30
CA LYS A 92 -9.08 28.53 13.58
C LYS A 92 -9.46 27.90 12.25
N TYR A 93 -9.83 26.62 12.29
CA TYR A 93 -10.49 25.98 11.17
C TYR A 93 -11.68 25.16 11.65
N LYS A 94 -12.60 24.88 10.73
CA LYS A 94 -13.78 24.05 10.95
C LYS A 94 -13.95 23.06 9.81
N VAL A 95 -14.05 21.79 10.14
CA VAL A 95 -14.31 20.71 9.18
C VAL A 95 -15.81 20.65 8.89
N GLY A 96 -16.16 20.87 7.62
CA GLY A 96 -17.51 20.81 7.10
C GLY A 96 -17.86 19.47 6.44
N GLY A 97 -18.99 19.45 5.73
CA GLY A 97 -19.44 18.31 4.91
C GLY A 97 -19.89 17.07 5.70
N ASN A 98 -20.16 15.98 4.95
CA ASN A 98 -20.63 14.70 5.49
C ASN A 98 -19.52 13.62 5.55
N GLY A 99 -18.31 13.94 5.10
CA GLY A 99 -17.18 13.02 4.99
C GLY A 99 -15.93 13.51 5.69
N ASN A 100 -14.99 12.61 5.97
CA ASN A 100 -13.70 12.98 6.55
C ASN A 100 -12.95 13.94 5.62
N SER A 101 -12.17 14.84 6.22
CA SER A 101 -11.31 15.77 5.49
C SER A 101 -9.85 15.50 5.80
N VAL A 102 -9.01 15.68 4.79
CA VAL A 102 -7.56 15.46 4.87
C VAL A 102 -6.86 16.76 4.47
N LEU A 103 -6.01 17.23 5.36
CA LEU A 103 -5.30 18.51 5.26
C LEU A 103 -3.80 18.26 5.34
N ARG A 104 -3.03 18.83 4.42
CA ARG A 104 -1.57 18.92 4.54
C ARG A 104 -1.24 20.25 5.18
N VAL A 105 -0.56 20.22 6.31
CA VAL A 105 -0.15 21.41 7.07
C VAL A 105 1.36 21.58 6.97
N THR A 106 1.81 22.81 6.79
CA THR A 106 3.24 23.15 6.79
C THR A 106 3.50 24.28 7.76
N LEU A 107 4.39 24.03 8.73
CA LEU A 107 4.90 25.03 9.68
C LEU A 107 6.22 25.58 9.16
N THR A 108 6.34 26.91 9.05
CA THR A 108 7.58 27.56 8.60
C THR A 108 7.95 28.76 9.50
N PRO A 109 9.13 28.77 10.14
CA PRO A 109 10.09 27.66 10.24
C PRO A 109 9.48 26.43 10.95
N GLY A 110 10.13 25.27 10.88
CA GLY A 110 9.63 24.06 11.51
C GLY A 110 9.74 24.12 13.04
N ASP A 111 8.92 23.36 13.76
CA ASP A 111 8.78 23.50 15.22
C ASP A 111 8.90 22.14 15.94
N ALA A 112 9.98 21.97 16.71
CA ALA A 112 10.29 20.69 17.33
C ALA A 112 9.34 20.35 18.49
N ASP A 113 8.83 21.35 19.21
CA ASP A 113 7.84 21.10 20.27
C ASP A 113 6.49 20.68 19.69
N PHE A 114 6.12 21.25 18.53
CA PHE A 114 4.94 20.82 17.80
C PHE A 114 5.08 19.36 17.36
N GLU A 115 6.25 18.93 16.87
CA GLU A 115 6.50 17.52 16.53
C GLU A 115 6.39 16.59 17.73
N ARG A 116 6.86 17.02 18.92
CA ARG A 116 6.65 16.26 20.18
C ARG A 116 5.18 16.08 20.48
N LEU A 117 4.37 17.11 20.24
CA LEU A 117 2.92 17.02 20.36
C LEU A 117 2.31 16.00 19.40
N LEU A 118 2.76 15.99 18.13
CA LEU A 118 2.28 15.01 17.14
C LEU A 118 2.60 13.58 17.61
N LYS A 119 3.83 13.33 18.07
CA LYS A 119 4.23 12.03 18.63
C LYS A 119 3.37 11.61 19.82
N ILE A 120 3.10 12.53 20.75
CA ILE A 120 2.27 12.24 21.93
C ILE A 120 0.86 11.85 21.52
N VAL A 121 0.22 12.62 20.64
CA VAL A 121 -1.17 12.35 20.22
C VAL A 121 -1.24 11.04 19.45
N ASN A 122 -0.31 10.79 18.52
CA ASN A 122 -0.25 9.54 17.77
C ASN A 122 0.03 8.34 18.68
N GLY A 123 0.99 8.44 19.59
CA GLY A 123 1.32 7.38 20.54
C GLY A 123 0.13 7.03 21.44
N LEU A 124 -0.56 8.04 21.97
CA LEU A 124 -1.80 7.84 22.73
C LEU A 124 -2.90 7.16 21.88
N ALA A 125 -2.99 7.46 20.59
CA ALA A 125 -3.95 6.83 19.69
C ALA A 125 -3.61 5.35 19.44
N VAL A 126 -2.34 5.04 19.20
CA VAL A 126 -1.82 3.68 19.01
C VAL A 126 -2.11 2.82 20.23
N ASP A 127 -1.84 3.36 21.42
CA ASP A 127 -2.08 2.66 22.69
C ASP A 127 -3.58 2.57 23.06
N GLY A 128 -4.47 3.18 22.27
CA GLY A 128 -5.91 3.22 22.53
C GLY A 128 -6.31 4.12 23.70
N GLU A 129 -5.38 4.88 24.26
CA GLU A 129 -5.59 5.76 25.42
C GLU A 129 -6.28 7.08 25.01
N LEU A 130 -6.05 7.56 23.78
CA LEU A 130 -6.54 8.86 23.30
C LEU A 130 -8.07 8.97 23.35
N ALA A 131 -8.80 7.88 23.09
CA ALA A 131 -10.27 7.88 23.15
C ALA A 131 -10.80 8.16 24.57
N SER A 132 -10.09 7.71 25.61
CA SER A 132 -10.47 7.97 27.00
C SER A 132 -10.03 9.36 27.48
N MET A 133 -8.98 9.91 26.87
CA MET A 133 -8.44 11.23 27.17
C MET A 133 -8.93 12.33 26.22
N GLY A 134 -9.77 11.99 25.24
CA GLY A 134 -10.16 12.86 24.14
C GLY A 134 -10.97 14.10 24.53
N ASP A 135 -11.38 14.22 25.80
CA ASP A 135 -12.04 15.41 26.35
C ASP A 135 -11.29 15.98 27.59
N SER A 136 -10.06 15.50 27.84
CA SER A 136 -9.25 15.87 29.00
C SER A 136 -8.68 17.29 28.87
N LEU A 137 -9.06 18.17 29.80
CA LEU A 137 -8.50 19.52 29.88
C LEU A 137 -7.02 19.52 30.27
N THR A 138 -6.57 18.55 31.06
CA THR A 138 -5.15 18.38 31.40
C THR A 138 -4.33 18.01 30.17
N LEU A 139 -4.83 17.08 29.34
CA LEU A 139 -4.17 16.73 28.07
C LEU A 139 -4.15 17.92 27.11
N MET A 140 -5.28 18.64 26.99
CA MET A 140 -5.35 19.85 26.19
C MET A 140 -4.34 20.91 26.64
N ALA A 141 -4.13 21.09 27.96
CA ALA A 141 -3.16 22.04 28.49
C ALA A 141 -1.72 21.70 28.09
N VAL A 142 -1.37 20.40 28.11
CA VAL A 142 -0.08 19.87 27.64
C VAL A 142 0.10 20.11 26.15
N ILE A 143 -0.89 19.70 25.34
CA ILE A 143 -0.86 19.79 23.88
C ILE A 143 -0.73 21.26 23.44
N MET A 144 -1.61 22.14 23.93
CA MET A 144 -1.55 23.58 23.60
C MET A 144 -0.25 24.25 24.03
N GLY A 145 0.40 23.76 25.09
CA GLY A 145 1.69 24.26 25.53
C GLY A 145 2.84 23.87 24.61
N LEU A 146 2.76 22.71 23.95
CA LEU A 146 3.77 22.24 23.00
C LEU A 146 3.61 22.86 21.61
N SER A 147 2.38 23.15 21.18
CA SER A 147 2.10 23.71 19.85
C SER A 147 2.30 25.22 19.70
N ASP A 148 2.72 25.95 20.75
CA ASP A 148 2.70 27.43 20.75
C ASP A 148 1.31 28.01 20.40
N ALA A 149 0.24 27.29 20.74
CA ALA A 149 -1.12 27.76 20.49
C ALA A 149 -1.56 28.71 21.62
N ASN A 150 -1.61 30.00 21.31
CA ASN A 150 -2.01 31.06 22.23
C ASN A 150 -3.52 31.30 22.08
N LEU A 151 -4.31 30.65 22.92
CA LEU A 151 -5.77 30.68 22.84
C LEU A 151 -6.36 32.07 23.14
N ILE A 152 -7.48 32.39 22.50
CA ILE A 152 -8.34 33.54 22.83
C ILE A 152 -9.78 33.06 23.14
N GLY A 153 -10.56 33.93 23.79
CA GLY A 153 -11.96 33.65 24.12
C GLY A 153 -12.16 32.71 25.32
N PRO A 154 -13.37 32.15 25.49
CA PRO A 154 -13.75 31.40 26.70
C PRO A 154 -12.87 30.17 26.98
N THR A 155 -12.41 29.49 25.94
CA THR A 155 -11.53 28.31 26.08
C THR A 155 -10.18 28.69 26.69
N LYS A 156 -9.70 29.92 26.49
CA LYS A 156 -8.50 30.45 27.15
C LYS A 156 -8.68 30.51 28.67
N GLU A 157 -9.77 31.10 29.14
CA GLU A 157 -10.05 31.27 30.57
C GLU A 157 -10.13 29.91 31.28
N VAL A 158 -10.78 28.94 30.65
CA VAL A 158 -10.85 27.56 31.16
C VAL A 158 -9.46 26.94 31.27
N LEU A 159 -8.62 27.08 30.23
CA LEU A 159 -7.29 26.47 30.21
C LEU A 159 -6.32 27.17 31.16
N ASP A 160 -6.43 28.48 31.33
CA ASP A 160 -5.67 29.26 32.31
C ASP A 160 -6.00 28.80 33.74
N GLY A 161 -7.29 28.61 34.05
CA GLY A 161 -7.73 28.05 35.33
C GLY A 161 -7.14 26.66 35.60
N VAL A 162 -7.19 25.77 34.61
CA VAL A 162 -6.58 24.43 34.71
C VAL A 162 -5.07 24.52 34.95
N ARG A 163 -4.36 25.40 34.24
CA ARG A 163 -2.91 25.60 34.42
C ARG A 163 -2.57 26.18 35.79
N ALA A 164 -3.43 27.01 36.36
CA ALA A 164 -3.25 27.59 37.70
C ALA A 164 -3.52 26.56 38.81
N GLU A 165 -4.63 25.82 38.72
CA GLU A 165 -5.08 24.89 39.76
C GLU A 165 -4.36 23.54 39.70
N LYS A 166 -4.01 23.06 38.50
CA LYS A 166 -3.47 21.72 38.25
C LYS A 166 -2.08 21.74 37.65
N LYS A 167 -1.29 22.79 37.94
CA LYS A 167 0.05 22.99 37.40
C LYS A 167 0.92 21.73 37.49
N ASP A 168 0.98 21.13 38.67
CA ASP A 168 1.82 19.96 38.92
C ASP A 168 1.30 18.71 38.20
N GLU A 169 -0.02 18.53 38.07
CA GLU A 169 -0.62 17.44 37.28
C GLU A 169 -0.31 17.59 35.78
N VAL A 170 -0.38 18.81 35.25
CA VAL A 170 -0.09 19.13 33.84
C VAL A 170 1.39 18.85 33.54
N GLU A 171 2.31 19.32 34.38
CA GLU A 171 3.75 19.08 34.20
C GLU A 171 4.13 17.60 34.40
N ALA A 172 3.52 16.91 35.35
CA ALA A 172 3.73 15.48 35.55
C ALA A 172 3.23 14.68 34.34
N LEU A 173 2.05 15.02 33.80
CA LEU A 173 1.51 14.38 32.60
C LEU A 173 2.39 14.66 31.39
N LYS A 174 2.80 15.92 31.17
CA LYS A 174 3.72 16.30 30.09
C LYS A 174 5.01 15.49 30.15
N THR A 175 5.64 15.42 31.33
CA THR A 175 6.88 14.67 31.54
C THR A 175 6.69 13.18 31.24
N LYS A 176 5.61 12.58 31.73
CA LYS A 176 5.27 11.18 31.47
C LYS A 176 5.07 10.90 29.98
N LEU A 177 4.31 11.75 29.29
CA LEU A 177 4.00 11.58 27.86
C LEU A 177 5.24 11.77 26.99
N LEU A 178 6.07 12.78 27.27
CA LEU A 178 7.34 12.97 26.57
C LEU A 178 8.30 11.80 26.79
N ALA A 179 8.46 11.34 28.04
CA ALA A 179 9.32 10.19 28.34
C ALA A 179 8.86 8.91 27.62
N LYS A 180 7.55 8.76 27.37
CA LYS A 180 6.98 7.59 26.71
C LYS A 180 7.02 7.68 25.18
N TYR A 181 6.74 8.85 24.61
CA TYR A 181 6.47 9.00 23.17
C TYR A 181 7.48 9.89 22.42
N ASP A 182 8.25 10.74 23.09
CA ASP A 182 9.31 11.54 22.45
C ASP A 182 10.60 10.72 22.28
N THR A 183 10.53 9.63 21.53
CA THR A 183 11.69 8.79 21.19
C THR A 183 12.14 9.03 19.74
N GLU A 184 13.37 8.61 19.41
CA GLU A 184 13.89 8.68 18.03
C GLU A 184 13.16 7.69 17.11
N GLU A 185 12.71 6.56 17.63
CA GLU A 185 11.93 5.56 16.88
C GLU A 185 10.56 6.11 16.47
N ALA A 186 9.94 6.96 17.29
CA ALA A 186 8.68 7.64 16.97
C ALA A 186 8.82 8.72 15.88
N LEU A 187 10.03 9.26 15.66
CA LEU A 187 10.37 10.12 14.51
C LEU A 187 10.59 9.27 13.24
N GLN A 188 11.26 8.13 13.42
CA GLN A 188 11.67 7.26 12.32
C GLN A 188 10.52 6.42 11.75
N SER A 189 9.52 6.02 12.54
CA SER A 189 8.35 5.29 12.03
C SER A 189 7.55 6.09 11.00
N ASP A 190 7.49 7.41 11.16
CA ASP A 190 6.69 8.30 10.31
C ASP A 190 7.53 8.90 9.16
N VAL A 191 8.82 9.21 9.39
CA VAL A 191 9.69 9.80 8.35
C VAL A 191 10.33 8.74 7.43
N LEU A 192 10.68 7.55 7.90
CA LEU A 192 11.14 6.45 7.01
C LEU A 192 9.98 5.85 6.19
N ALA A 193 8.74 6.09 6.61
CA ALA A 193 7.56 5.79 5.80
C ALA A 193 7.62 6.53 4.44
N ILE A 194 8.33 7.66 4.35
CA ILE A 194 8.33 8.54 3.16
C ILE A 194 9.56 8.36 2.27
N SER A 195 10.68 7.83 2.77
CA SER A 195 11.71 7.29 1.85
C SER A 195 11.27 5.99 1.17
N GLN A 196 10.17 5.36 1.63
CA GLN A 196 9.58 4.13 1.08
C GLN A 196 8.11 4.23 0.65
N GLY A 197 7.57 5.46 0.48
CA GLY A 197 6.30 5.68 -0.22
C GLY A 197 5.06 5.14 0.48
N ALA A 198 4.97 5.25 1.81
CA ALA A 198 3.81 4.89 2.58
C ALA A 198 2.75 6.01 2.58
N SER A 199 1.56 5.68 2.06
CA SER A 199 0.35 6.48 2.25
C SER A 199 -0.68 5.57 2.91
N ILE A 200 -0.93 5.77 4.21
CA ILE A 200 -1.96 5.00 4.91
C ILE A 200 -3.25 5.81 4.91
N SER A 201 -4.05 5.57 3.87
CA SER A 201 -5.48 5.43 4.08
C SER A 201 -5.66 4.19 4.96
N GLU A 202 -5.72 4.37 6.28
CA GLU A 202 -6.39 3.41 7.16
C GLU A 202 -7.89 3.62 6.94
N SER A 203 -8.34 3.27 5.74
CA SER A 203 -9.75 3.05 5.46
C SER A 203 -10.16 1.89 6.34
N LYS A 204 -10.73 2.20 7.51
CA LYS A 204 -11.62 1.33 8.31
C LYS A 204 -11.54 -0.14 7.91
N MET A 205 -10.38 -0.76 8.09
CA MET A 205 -10.33 -2.21 8.01
C MET A 205 -11.00 -2.60 9.31
N ASN A 206 -12.19 -3.18 9.18
CA ASN A 206 -12.88 -3.84 10.27
C ASN A 206 -11.79 -4.52 11.10
N ARG A 207 -11.51 -4.07 12.34
CA ARG A 207 -10.54 -4.75 13.22
C ARG A 207 -10.89 -6.24 13.44
N ALA A 208 -12.05 -6.67 12.94
CA ALA A 208 -12.47 -8.05 12.79
C ALA A 208 -11.81 -8.85 11.64
N ARG A 209 -11.19 -8.23 10.61
CA ARG A 209 -10.65 -8.92 9.43
C ARG A 209 -9.20 -8.57 9.15
N SER A 210 -8.28 -9.41 9.61
CA SER A 210 -6.83 -9.22 9.43
C SER A 210 -6.20 -10.21 8.46
N ALA A 211 -6.90 -11.29 8.07
CA ALA A 211 -6.32 -12.38 7.31
C ALA A 211 -6.30 -12.14 5.79
N VAL A 212 -5.46 -12.91 5.08
CA VAL A 212 -5.54 -13.06 3.61
C VAL A 212 -6.01 -14.47 3.30
N THR A 213 -7.00 -14.60 2.42
CA THR A 213 -7.41 -15.90 1.88
C THR A 213 -6.77 -16.09 0.50
N ILE A 214 -6.19 -17.27 0.26
CA ILE A 214 -5.64 -17.66 -1.04
C ILE A 214 -6.39 -18.91 -1.49
N LEU A 215 -7.02 -18.83 -2.65
CA LEU A 215 -7.75 -19.94 -3.25
C LEU A 215 -6.89 -20.63 -4.30
N GLY A 216 -6.37 -21.79 -3.96
CA GLY A 216 -5.42 -22.59 -4.73
C GLY A 216 -4.12 -22.75 -3.96
N ALA A 217 -3.82 -23.96 -3.49
CA ALA A 217 -2.58 -24.37 -2.83
C ALA A 217 -1.57 -24.94 -3.85
N GLY A 218 -1.60 -24.44 -5.09
CA GLY A 218 -0.60 -24.70 -6.12
C GLY A 218 0.74 -24.02 -5.83
N THR A 219 1.66 -24.06 -6.79
CA THR A 219 2.99 -23.45 -6.67
C THR A 219 2.92 -21.97 -6.27
N GLN A 220 2.12 -21.16 -6.98
CA GLN A 220 2.00 -19.73 -6.67
C GLN A 220 1.27 -19.46 -5.36
N GLY A 221 0.22 -20.24 -5.04
CA GLY A 221 -0.54 -20.05 -3.82
C GLY A 221 0.29 -20.24 -2.55
N LYS A 222 1.13 -21.28 -2.51
CA LYS A 222 2.06 -21.52 -1.39
C LYS A 222 3.08 -20.38 -1.24
N ARG A 223 3.60 -19.88 -2.36
CA ARG A 223 4.57 -18.77 -2.42
C ARG A 223 3.97 -17.45 -1.95
N LEU A 224 2.75 -17.15 -2.36
CA LEU A 224 1.99 -16.00 -1.85
C LEU A 224 1.65 -16.15 -0.37
N ALA A 225 1.25 -17.35 0.08
CA ALA A 225 0.99 -17.62 1.49
C ALA A 225 2.24 -17.38 2.34
N PHE A 226 3.39 -17.86 1.88
CA PHE A 226 4.68 -17.57 2.50
C PHE A 226 4.90 -16.07 2.67
N MET A 227 4.80 -15.28 1.59
CA MET A 227 5.05 -13.83 1.63
C MET A 227 4.07 -13.11 2.55
N TRP A 228 2.76 -13.35 2.41
CA TRP A 228 1.76 -12.70 3.24
C TRP A 228 1.91 -13.03 4.73
N THR A 229 2.51 -14.16 5.10
CA THR A 229 2.76 -14.46 6.53
C THR A 229 3.99 -13.80 7.12
N ARG A 230 4.87 -13.15 6.35
CA ARG A 230 6.20 -12.70 6.82
C ARG A 230 6.18 -11.75 8.02
N LYS A 231 5.11 -10.96 8.18
CA LYS A 231 4.95 -9.95 9.26
C LYS A 231 3.72 -10.22 10.14
N GLY A 232 3.46 -11.49 10.42
CA GLY A 232 2.52 -11.94 11.44
C GLY A 232 1.10 -12.15 10.94
N ARG A 233 0.83 -11.88 9.66
CA ARG A 233 -0.53 -11.95 9.11
C ARG A 233 -1.03 -13.39 8.98
N PRO A 234 -2.23 -13.70 9.51
CA PRO A 234 -2.84 -14.99 9.27
C PRO A 234 -3.17 -15.19 7.78
N VAL A 235 -2.93 -16.38 7.25
CA VAL A 235 -3.30 -16.77 5.90
C VAL A 235 -4.16 -18.03 5.92
N TYR A 236 -5.28 -17.99 5.21
CA TYR A 236 -6.06 -19.18 4.87
C TYR A 236 -5.68 -19.61 3.45
N LEU A 237 -5.20 -20.84 3.29
CA LEU A 237 -4.85 -21.42 2.00
C LEU A 237 -5.82 -22.55 1.69
N ILE A 238 -6.69 -22.33 0.72
CA ILE A 238 -7.82 -23.22 0.43
C ILE A 238 -7.59 -23.95 -0.89
N ASP A 239 -7.66 -25.28 -0.90
CA ASP A 239 -7.63 -26.07 -2.14
C ASP A 239 -8.58 -27.27 -2.05
N LYS A 240 -9.09 -27.71 -3.20
CA LYS A 240 -9.94 -28.91 -3.28
C LYS A 240 -9.12 -30.20 -3.34
N ASP A 241 -7.87 -30.11 -3.77
CA ASP A 241 -6.97 -31.27 -3.89
C ASP A 241 -6.23 -31.48 -2.56
N GLU A 242 -6.52 -32.61 -1.92
CA GLU A 242 -5.92 -32.99 -0.65
C GLU A 242 -4.40 -33.10 -0.71
N ARG A 243 -3.83 -33.51 -1.85
CA ARG A 243 -2.36 -33.60 -2.02
C ARG A 243 -1.72 -32.21 -2.02
N GLN A 244 -2.42 -31.22 -2.59
CA GLN A 244 -1.98 -29.83 -2.57
C GLN A 244 -2.03 -29.27 -1.15
N CYS A 245 -3.09 -29.58 -0.39
CA CYS A 245 -3.21 -29.17 1.01
C CYS A 245 -2.10 -29.79 1.89
N GLU A 246 -1.87 -31.09 1.79
CA GLU A 246 -0.84 -31.81 2.56
C GLU A 246 0.57 -31.28 2.27
N SER A 247 0.89 -31.03 1.00
CA SER A 247 2.21 -30.53 0.60
C SER A 247 2.42 -29.05 0.95
N ALA A 248 1.37 -28.24 1.04
CA ALA A 248 1.48 -26.80 1.22
C ALA A 248 2.19 -26.41 2.52
N GLY A 249 1.80 -26.99 3.65
CA GLY A 249 2.43 -26.68 4.95
C GLY A 249 3.93 -27.01 4.96
N ILE A 250 4.30 -28.15 4.36
CA ILE A 250 5.69 -28.61 4.27
C ILE A 250 6.51 -27.66 3.40
N GLU A 251 6.02 -27.30 2.22
CA GLU A 251 6.73 -26.41 1.30
C GLU A 251 6.86 -24.99 1.83
N ILE A 252 5.81 -24.47 2.49
CA ILE A 252 5.87 -23.16 3.14
C ILE A 252 6.90 -23.18 4.27
N GLN A 253 6.93 -24.23 5.09
CA GLN A 253 7.93 -24.36 6.15
C GLN A 253 9.35 -24.46 5.58
N LYS A 254 9.56 -25.24 4.51
CA LYS A 254 10.85 -25.28 3.82
C LYS A 254 11.30 -23.91 3.31
N MET A 255 10.39 -23.13 2.74
CA MET A 255 10.69 -21.74 2.33
C MET A 255 11.04 -20.86 3.52
N ARG A 256 10.40 -21.04 4.69
CA ARG A 256 10.74 -20.33 5.93
C ARG A 256 12.11 -20.71 6.46
N ASP A 257 12.44 -22.00 6.42
CA ASP A 257 13.72 -22.51 6.91
C ASP A 257 14.90 -22.07 6.02
N SER A 258 14.69 -21.96 4.70
CA SER A 258 15.70 -21.47 3.75
C SER A 258 15.74 -19.94 3.62
N TRP A 259 14.78 -19.24 4.23
CA TRP A 259 14.68 -17.79 4.14
C TRP A 259 15.77 -17.10 4.95
N GLN A 260 16.59 -16.32 4.26
CA GLN A 260 17.54 -15.40 4.88
C GLN A 260 16.91 -14.02 4.82
N SER A 261 16.60 -13.45 6.00
CA SER A 261 16.00 -12.12 6.06
C SER A 261 16.94 -11.11 5.40
N THR A 262 16.40 -10.37 4.44
CA THR A 262 17.04 -9.21 3.83
C THR A 262 16.77 -7.92 4.63
N SER A 263 15.97 -8.00 5.70
CA SER A 263 15.60 -6.85 6.55
C SER A 263 16.40 -6.82 7.87
N ILE A 264 16.65 -5.60 8.35
CA ILE A 264 17.18 -5.31 9.70
C ILE A 264 16.20 -5.79 10.80
N THR A 265 14.91 -5.89 10.49
CA THR A 265 13.88 -6.41 11.41
C THR A 265 13.70 -7.91 11.25
N SER A 266 13.54 -8.64 12.35
CA SER A 266 13.20 -10.06 12.29
C SER A 266 11.81 -10.26 11.66
N ASP A 267 11.68 -11.30 10.83
CA ASP A 267 10.38 -11.74 10.34
C ASP A 267 9.62 -12.42 11.47
N THR A 268 8.30 -12.19 11.52
CA THR A 268 7.39 -12.87 12.46
C THR A 268 6.39 -13.62 11.62
N TRP A 269 6.37 -14.94 11.70
CA TRP A 269 5.53 -15.74 10.82
C TRP A 269 4.09 -15.81 11.32
N GLY A 270 3.15 -15.35 10.50
CA GLY A 270 1.74 -15.58 10.70
C GLY A 270 1.36 -17.05 10.53
N LYS A 271 0.24 -17.44 11.16
CA LYS A 271 -0.32 -18.79 11.05
C LYS A 271 -0.83 -19.00 9.61
N VAL A 272 -0.45 -20.14 9.01
CA VAL A 272 -1.10 -20.64 7.79
C VAL A 272 -2.10 -21.71 8.21
N THR A 273 -3.37 -21.51 7.86
CA THR A 273 -4.41 -22.52 7.96
C THR A 273 -4.64 -23.07 6.56
N VAL A 274 -4.24 -24.32 6.31
CA VAL A 274 -4.48 -25.00 5.04
C VAL A 274 -5.72 -25.87 5.19
N ASP A 275 -6.72 -25.71 4.32
CA ASP A 275 -7.97 -26.45 4.44
C ASP A 275 -8.70 -26.62 3.10
N LYS A 276 -9.79 -27.36 3.12
CA LYS A 276 -10.69 -27.64 1.99
C LYS A 276 -11.75 -26.53 1.83
N PRO A 277 -12.50 -26.49 0.71
CA PRO A 277 -13.44 -25.42 0.39
C PRO A 277 -14.54 -25.18 1.42
N GLU A 278 -14.82 -26.12 2.33
CA GLU A 278 -15.79 -25.97 3.41
C GLU A 278 -15.45 -24.82 4.35
N LEU A 279 -14.14 -24.53 4.55
CA LEU A 279 -13.68 -23.42 5.40
C LEU A 279 -13.78 -22.06 4.68
N LEU A 280 -14.01 -22.03 3.36
CA LEU A 280 -13.90 -20.81 2.55
C LEU A 280 -14.79 -19.66 3.06
N THR A 281 -16.01 -19.97 3.50
CA THR A 281 -16.94 -18.94 4.02
C THR A 281 -16.42 -18.30 5.30
N GLU A 282 -15.89 -19.10 6.24
CA GLU A 282 -15.27 -18.61 7.47
C GLU A 282 -14.00 -17.80 7.14
N ALA A 283 -13.14 -18.32 6.27
CA ALA A 283 -11.92 -17.68 5.84
C ALA A 283 -12.18 -16.27 5.25
N MET A 284 -13.18 -16.14 4.38
CA MET A 284 -13.61 -14.84 3.83
C MET A 284 -14.22 -13.92 4.90
N GLY A 285 -14.88 -14.48 5.92
CA GLY A 285 -15.41 -13.73 7.06
C GLY A 285 -14.32 -13.00 7.85
N ASN A 286 -13.11 -13.57 7.89
CA ASN A 286 -11.94 -13.06 8.62
C ASN A 286 -10.92 -12.34 7.74
N SER A 287 -11.13 -12.31 6.42
CA SER A 287 -10.14 -11.80 5.46
C SER A 287 -10.52 -10.45 4.87
N TRP A 288 -9.54 -9.57 4.69
CA TRP A 288 -9.70 -8.30 3.99
C TRP A 288 -9.41 -8.44 2.48
N LEU A 289 -8.55 -9.41 2.13
CA LEU A 289 -8.14 -9.75 0.78
C LEU A 289 -8.34 -11.24 0.53
N LEU A 290 -8.95 -11.58 -0.60
CA LEU A 290 -8.96 -12.92 -1.17
C LEU A 290 -8.23 -12.90 -2.51
N VAL A 291 -7.31 -13.85 -2.72
CA VAL A 291 -6.53 -13.98 -3.97
C VAL A 291 -6.81 -15.33 -4.62
N GLU A 292 -7.36 -15.31 -5.82
CA GLU A 292 -7.57 -16.48 -6.67
C GLU A 292 -6.26 -16.87 -7.36
N CYS A 293 -5.83 -18.13 -7.16
CA CYS A 293 -4.58 -18.74 -7.64
C CYS A 293 -4.83 -20.11 -8.30
N LEU A 294 -5.90 -20.23 -9.08
CA LEU A 294 -6.32 -21.45 -9.78
C LEU A 294 -5.75 -21.50 -11.21
N PRO A 295 -5.86 -22.65 -11.91
CA PRO A 295 -5.36 -22.82 -13.27
C PRO A 295 -5.85 -21.75 -14.25
N GLU A 296 -5.04 -21.49 -15.28
CA GLU A 296 -5.30 -20.48 -16.33
C GLU A 296 -6.41 -20.91 -17.29
N ASN A 297 -7.65 -20.95 -16.78
CA ASN A 297 -8.86 -21.25 -17.52
C ASN A 297 -9.91 -20.17 -17.24
N LEU A 298 -10.22 -19.35 -18.24
CA LEU A 298 -11.12 -18.21 -18.09
C LEU A 298 -12.53 -18.62 -17.61
N LYS A 299 -13.07 -19.74 -18.11
CA LYS A 299 -14.40 -20.23 -17.71
C LYS A 299 -14.43 -20.64 -16.24
N LEU A 300 -13.39 -21.32 -15.76
CA LEU A 300 -13.25 -21.67 -14.35
C LEU A 300 -13.13 -20.41 -13.48
N LYS A 301 -12.25 -19.48 -13.84
CA LYS A 301 -12.03 -18.23 -13.08
C LYS A 301 -13.31 -17.41 -12.98
N ARG A 302 -14.06 -17.27 -14.08
CA ARG A 302 -15.39 -16.64 -14.12
C ARG A 302 -16.36 -17.26 -13.12
N SER A 303 -16.51 -18.59 -13.17
CA SER A 303 -17.40 -19.32 -12.26
C SER A 303 -16.99 -19.10 -10.80
N ILE A 304 -15.70 -19.17 -10.51
CA ILE A 304 -15.17 -19.02 -9.16
C ILE A 304 -15.37 -17.59 -8.64
N ILE A 305 -15.04 -16.57 -9.43
CA ILE A 305 -15.26 -15.17 -9.02
C ILE A 305 -16.75 -14.88 -8.78
N GLN A 306 -17.63 -15.47 -9.59
CA GLN A 306 -19.07 -15.35 -9.35
C GLN A 306 -19.49 -15.95 -8.01
N ASP A 307 -18.99 -17.13 -7.67
CA ASP A 307 -19.32 -17.79 -6.40
C ASP A 307 -18.71 -17.07 -5.20
N LEU A 308 -17.48 -16.55 -5.35
CA LEU A 308 -16.83 -15.70 -4.36
C LEU A 308 -17.63 -14.41 -4.12
N ASP A 309 -18.13 -13.75 -5.16
CA ASP A 309 -18.99 -12.58 -4.99
C ASP A 309 -20.32 -12.90 -4.26
N LYS A 310 -20.89 -14.09 -4.49
CA LYS A 310 -22.09 -14.53 -3.78
C LYS A 310 -21.82 -14.76 -2.29
N LEU A 311 -20.71 -15.42 -1.96
CA LEU A 311 -20.42 -15.89 -0.61
C LEU A 311 -19.72 -14.84 0.26
N ALA A 312 -18.86 -14.02 -0.35
CA ALA A 312 -18.05 -13.09 0.41
C ALA A 312 -18.92 -11.92 0.91
N SER A 313 -18.55 -11.44 2.09
CA SER A 313 -19.23 -10.31 2.73
C SER A 313 -18.81 -8.99 2.08
N ALA A 314 -19.63 -7.95 2.28
CA ALA A 314 -19.34 -6.61 1.73
C ALA A 314 -17.97 -6.09 2.21
N GLY A 315 -17.29 -5.35 1.33
CA GLY A 315 -16.04 -4.66 1.61
C GLY A 315 -14.76 -5.52 1.61
N ILE A 316 -14.83 -6.81 1.27
CA ILE A 316 -13.64 -7.62 0.95
C ILE A 316 -13.13 -7.28 -0.46
N ILE A 317 -11.80 -7.29 -0.64
CA ILE A 317 -11.15 -7.17 -1.94
C ILE A 317 -10.97 -8.58 -2.52
N ILE A 318 -11.45 -8.79 -3.74
CA ILE A 318 -11.27 -10.04 -4.47
C ILE A 318 -10.25 -9.79 -5.59
N ALA A 319 -9.15 -10.53 -5.55
CA ALA A 319 -8.07 -10.42 -6.50
C ALA A 319 -7.89 -11.71 -7.31
N SER A 320 -7.37 -11.61 -8.52
CA SER A 320 -6.84 -12.76 -9.28
C SER A 320 -5.34 -12.60 -9.51
N ASN A 321 -4.57 -13.67 -9.26
CA ASN A 321 -3.15 -13.78 -9.58
C ASN A 321 -2.92 -14.26 -11.03
N SER A 322 -3.91 -14.10 -11.92
CA SER A 322 -3.78 -14.54 -13.30
C SER A 322 -2.69 -13.75 -14.04
N SER A 323 -1.85 -14.48 -14.78
CA SER A 323 -0.81 -13.89 -15.63
C SER A 323 -1.31 -13.55 -17.04
N SER A 324 -2.40 -14.21 -17.46
CA SER A 324 -2.90 -14.20 -18.84
C SER A 324 -4.16 -13.36 -18.98
N TYR A 325 -5.04 -13.36 -17.97
CA TYR A 325 -6.31 -12.64 -18.01
C TYR A 325 -6.31 -11.50 -17.00
N THR A 326 -6.73 -10.33 -17.46
CA THR A 326 -7.01 -9.18 -16.60
C THR A 326 -8.28 -9.44 -15.79
N ILE A 327 -8.41 -8.76 -14.64
CA ILE A 327 -9.62 -8.90 -13.83
C ILE A 327 -10.89 -8.50 -14.59
N ASP A 328 -10.81 -7.48 -15.45
CA ASP A 328 -11.95 -7.06 -16.29
C ASP A 328 -12.39 -8.18 -17.25
N GLU A 329 -11.47 -8.90 -17.89
CA GLU A 329 -11.79 -10.06 -18.74
C GLU A 329 -12.44 -11.21 -17.96
N ILE A 330 -12.02 -11.38 -16.70
CA ILE A 330 -12.58 -12.39 -15.80
C ILE A 330 -14.00 -12.00 -15.37
N ILE A 331 -14.29 -10.72 -15.11
CA ILE A 331 -15.62 -10.29 -14.61
C ILE A 331 -16.61 -9.89 -15.71
N GLN A 332 -16.16 -9.68 -16.96
CA GLN A 332 -16.97 -9.13 -18.05
C GLN A 332 -18.34 -9.81 -18.25
N ASP A 333 -18.41 -11.13 -18.10
CA ASP A 333 -19.63 -11.93 -18.29
C ASP A 333 -20.18 -12.50 -16.98
N VAL A 334 -19.88 -11.85 -15.86
CA VAL A 334 -20.28 -12.28 -14.51
C VAL A 334 -21.25 -11.28 -13.92
N THR A 335 -22.39 -11.75 -13.41
CA THR A 335 -23.30 -10.92 -12.62
C THR A 335 -22.75 -10.75 -11.21
N LEU A 336 -22.32 -9.53 -10.88
CA LEU A 336 -21.76 -9.16 -9.58
C LEU A 336 -22.75 -8.32 -8.76
N LYS A 337 -22.72 -8.45 -7.43
CA LYS A 337 -23.56 -7.69 -6.49
C LYS A 337 -23.20 -6.20 -6.42
N GLY A 338 -21.97 -5.84 -6.78
CA GLY A 338 -21.49 -4.45 -6.78
C GLY A 338 -21.06 -3.89 -5.42
N ASP A 339 -20.89 -4.75 -4.41
CA ASP A 339 -20.49 -4.37 -3.04
C ASP A 339 -19.03 -4.72 -2.71
N LYS A 340 -18.26 -5.22 -3.69
CA LYS A 340 -16.86 -5.65 -3.57
C LYS A 340 -15.99 -4.99 -4.60
N ASP A 341 -14.70 -4.93 -4.29
CA ASP A 341 -13.68 -4.41 -5.16
C ASP A 341 -12.90 -5.55 -5.80
N PHE A 342 -12.81 -5.54 -7.14
CA PHE A 342 -12.13 -6.57 -7.93
C PHE A 342 -10.83 -6.03 -8.50
N ILE A 343 -9.72 -6.75 -8.35
CA ILE A 343 -8.41 -6.32 -8.86
C ILE A 343 -7.62 -7.48 -9.50
N SER A 344 -6.66 -7.17 -10.36
CA SER A 344 -5.55 -8.09 -10.65
C SER A 344 -4.44 -7.88 -9.63
N LEU A 345 -3.85 -8.98 -9.16
CA LEU A 345 -2.75 -9.00 -8.20
C LEU A 345 -1.72 -10.04 -8.64
N HIS A 346 -0.88 -9.69 -9.60
CA HIS A 346 -0.01 -10.62 -10.32
C HIS A 346 1.41 -10.67 -9.74
N SER A 347 1.89 -11.86 -9.38
CA SER A 347 3.20 -12.11 -8.77
C SER A 347 4.13 -12.91 -9.69
N TYR A 348 5.45 -12.73 -9.52
CA TYR A 348 6.49 -13.25 -10.43
C TYR A 348 7.39 -14.33 -9.83
N TRP A 349 6.85 -15.29 -9.06
CA TRP A 349 7.63 -16.30 -8.30
C TRP A 349 8.23 -15.76 -6.99
N PRO A 350 7.40 -15.37 -6.01
CA PRO A 350 7.91 -15.07 -4.68
C PRO A 350 8.45 -16.33 -3.97
N PRO A 351 9.39 -16.20 -3.03
CA PRO A 351 10.05 -14.95 -2.63
C PRO A 351 11.29 -14.58 -3.47
N GLU A 352 11.65 -15.36 -4.49
CA GLU A 352 12.79 -15.08 -5.37
C GLU A 352 12.68 -13.71 -6.03
N THR A 353 11.46 -13.24 -6.27
CA THR A 353 11.16 -11.83 -6.51
C THR A 353 10.00 -11.36 -5.65
N SER A 354 10.14 -10.14 -5.13
CA SER A 354 9.09 -9.45 -4.39
C SER A 354 8.10 -8.72 -5.29
N ALA A 355 8.33 -8.66 -6.62
CA ALA A 355 7.51 -7.88 -7.54
C ALA A 355 6.04 -8.33 -7.56
N LEU A 356 5.14 -7.37 -7.41
CA LEU A 356 3.70 -7.58 -7.41
C LEU A 356 3.01 -6.49 -8.25
N GLU A 357 2.36 -6.85 -9.34
CA GLU A 357 1.61 -5.90 -10.16
C GLU A 357 0.15 -5.84 -9.73
N ILE A 358 -0.34 -4.61 -9.54
CA ILE A 358 -1.71 -4.36 -9.07
C ILE A 358 -2.45 -3.53 -10.10
N MET A 359 -3.62 -4.01 -10.53
CA MET A 359 -4.45 -3.34 -11.53
C MET A 359 -5.91 -3.34 -11.11
N ALA A 360 -6.56 -2.19 -11.21
CA ALA A 360 -7.99 -2.05 -10.92
C ALA A 360 -8.86 -2.64 -12.03
N SER A 361 -10.04 -3.12 -11.66
CA SER A 361 -11.19 -3.22 -12.57
C SER A 361 -11.80 -1.84 -12.83
N ALA A 362 -12.66 -1.73 -13.83
CA ALA A 362 -13.42 -0.49 -14.08
C ALA A 362 -14.31 -0.06 -12.88
N SER A 363 -14.72 -1.01 -12.04
CA SER A 363 -15.59 -0.78 -10.87
C SER A 363 -14.85 -0.57 -9.55
N THR A 364 -13.52 -0.70 -9.53
CA THR A 364 -12.74 -0.60 -8.29
C THR A 364 -12.77 0.82 -7.73
N LYS A 365 -13.08 0.95 -6.44
CA LYS A 365 -13.16 2.24 -5.76
C LYS A 365 -11.79 2.94 -5.71
N PRO A 366 -11.77 4.29 -5.75
CA PRO A 366 -10.56 5.06 -5.47
C PRO A 366 -9.94 4.67 -4.13
N GLY A 367 -8.61 4.57 -4.08
CA GLY A 367 -7.85 4.24 -2.86
C GLY A 367 -7.57 2.75 -2.64
N VAL A 368 -8.36 1.84 -3.23
CA VAL A 368 -8.15 0.37 -3.06
C VAL A 368 -6.77 -0.07 -3.52
N LEU A 369 -6.30 0.41 -4.68
CA LEU A 369 -4.96 0.06 -5.18
C LEU A 369 -3.85 0.54 -4.24
N SER A 370 -3.99 1.75 -3.70
CA SER A 370 -3.03 2.31 -2.75
C SER A 370 -3.02 1.50 -1.45
N GLN A 371 -4.20 1.14 -0.94
CA GLN A 371 -4.35 0.30 0.24
C GLN A 371 -3.67 -1.07 0.05
N VAL A 372 -3.94 -1.76 -1.06
CA VAL A 372 -3.34 -3.07 -1.35
C VAL A 372 -1.83 -2.95 -1.55
N ALA A 373 -1.35 -1.90 -2.21
CA ALA A 373 0.08 -1.64 -2.37
C ALA A 373 0.78 -1.42 -1.02
N GLU A 374 0.16 -0.67 -0.13
CA GLU A 374 0.67 -0.42 1.22
C GLU A 374 0.80 -1.72 2.00
N GLU A 375 -0.27 -2.51 2.00
CA GLU A 375 -0.31 -3.82 2.67
C GLU A 375 0.67 -4.81 2.05
N ALA A 376 0.85 -4.78 0.73
CA ALA A 376 1.85 -5.61 0.07
C ALA A 376 3.28 -5.20 0.49
N ARG A 377 3.58 -3.89 0.55
CA ARG A 377 4.88 -3.37 1.01
C ARG A 377 5.19 -3.81 2.44
N SER A 378 4.21 -3.71 3.34
CA SER A 378 4.39 -4.11 4.74
C SER A 378 4.70 -5.61 4.90
N HIS A 379 4.38 -6.44 3.90
CA HIS A 379 4.67 -7.87 3.87
C HIS A 379 5.89 -8.25 3.01
N GLY A 380 6.65 -7.25 2.56
CA GLY A 380 7.90 -7.45 1.82
C GLY A 380 7.72 -7.65 0.31
N PHE A 381 6.55 -7.35 -0.24
CA PHE A 381 6.38 -7.22 -1.69
C PHE A 381 6.86 -5.85 -2.17
N SER A 382 7.17 -5.76 -3.46
CA SER A 382 7.45 -4.54 -4.21
C SER A 382 6.30 -4.31 -5.19
N PRO A 383 5.26 -3.54 -4.81
CA PRO A 383 4.08 -3.35 -5.63
C PRO A 383 4.31 -2.35 -6.76
N PHE A 384 3.75 -2.63 -7.93
CA PHE A 384 3.75 -1.78 -9.11
C PHE A 384 2.32 -1.56 -9.61
N ILE A 385 1.88 -0.31 -9.70
CA ILE A 385 0.51 0.02 -10.10
C ILE A 385 0.40 0.09 -11.63
N VAL A 386 -0.42 -0.78 -12.20
CA VAL A 386 -0.79 -0.75 -13.61
C VAL A 386 -1.96 0.23 -13.79
N ARG A 387 -1.66 1.41 -14.36
CA ARG A 387 -2.58 2.56 -14.36
C ARG A 387 -3.76 2.42 -15.34
N LYS A 388 -3.67 1.52 -16.31
CA LYS A 388 -4.70 1.26 -17.33
C LYS A 388 -4.75 -0.23 -17.63
N PRO A 389 -5.89 -0.77 -18.08
CA PRO A 389 -5.99 -2.15 -18.53
C PRO A 389 -4.85 -2.50 -19.50
N SER A 390 -4.08 -3.53 -19.14
CA SER A 390 -2.91 -3.95 -19.90
C SER A 390 -2.73 -5.46 -19.83
N THR A 391 -2.96 -6.14 -20.95
CA THR A 391 -2.59 -7.56 -21.11
C THR A 391 -1.07 -7.70 -20.98
N GLY A 392 -0.64 -8.62 -20.11
CA GLY A 392 0.77 -8.75 -19.72
C GLY A 392 1.25 -7.65 -18.79
N TYR A 393 0.35 -6.86 -18.19
CA TYR A 393 0.65 -5.85 -17.18
C TYR A 393 1.74 -4.86 -17.65
N ILE A 394 2.75 -4.58 -16.83
CA ILE A 394 3.91 -3.75 -17.17
C ILE A 394 5.06 -4.64 -17.65
N TYR A 395 5.54 -5.56 -16.80
CA TYR A 395 6.75 -6.31 -17.10
C TYR A 395 6.57 -7.26 -18.28
N ASN A 396 5.57 -8.16 -18.25
CA ASN A 396 5.36 -9.13 -19.33
C ASN A 396 5.05 -8.46 -20.68
N ARG A 397 4.40 -7.28 -20.67
CA ARG A 397 4.15 -6.49 -21.88
C ARG A 397 5.43 -5.94 -22.49
N ILE A 398 6.33 -5.39 -21.68
CA ILE A 398 7.65 -4.90 -22.14
C ILE A 398 8.52 -6.07 -22.56
N TRP A 399 8.53 -7.13 -21.77
CA TRP A 399 9.26 -8.37 -22.04
C TRP A 399 8.87 -8.97 -23.40
N ALA A 400 7.59 -8.97 -23.76
CA ALA A 400 7.15 -9.41 -25.08
C ALA A 400 7.84 -8.67 -26.24
N ALA A 401 8.07 -7.35 -26.12
CA ALA A 401 8.77 -6.59 -27.14
C ALA A 401 10.26 -6.94 -27.21
N ILE A 402 10.93 -7.00 -26.05
CA ILE A 402 12.36 -7.37 -25.94
C ILE A 402 12.59 -8.77 -26.53
N LYS A 403 11.75 -9.73 -26.13
CA LYS A 403 11.80 -11.13 -26.55
C LYS A 403 11.62 -11.27 -28.06
N ARG A 404 10.60 -10.60 -28.62
CA ARG A 404 10.33 -10.62 -30.06
C ARG A 404 11.48 -10.03 -30.87
N GLU A 405 12.05 -8.92 -30.43
CA GLU A 405 13.18 -8.28 -31.11
C GLU A 405 14.45 -9.14 -31.00
N THR A 406 14.68 -9.76 -29.84
CA THR A 406 15.77 -10.73 -29.63
C THR A 406 15.66 -11.87 -30.64
N LEU A 407 14.49 -12.48 -30.76
CA LEU A 407 14.25 -13.57 -31.71
C LEU A 407 14.42 -13.13 -33.16
N LEU A 408 14.01 -11.90 -33.50
CA LEU A 408 14.18 -11.35 -34.84
C LEU A 408 15.66 -11.18 -35.18
N ALA A 409 16.44 -10.55 -34.29
CA ALA A 409 17.89 -10.36 -34.47
C ALA A 409 18.63 -11.70 -34.63
N VAL A 410 18.25 -12.72 -33.86
CA VAL A 410 18.78 -14.10 -34.02
C VAL A 410 18.38 -14.67 -35.38
N SER A 411 17.12 -14.51 -35.78
CA SER A 411 16.62 -15.07 -37.05
C SER A 411 17.25 -14.44 -38.29
N GLU A 412 17.62 -13.16 -38.20
CA GLU A 412 18.31 -12.40 -39.25
C GLU A 412 19.84 -12.65 -39.25
N GLY A 413 20.36 -13.33 -38.23
CA GLY A 413 21.80 -13.60 -38.08
C GLY A 413 22.63 -12.37 -37.73
N ILE A 414 22.03 -11.36 -37.10
CA ILE A 414 22.72 -10.11 -36.70
C ILE A 414 23.72 -10.37 -35.57
N ALA A 415 23.41 -11.30 -34.67
CA ALA A 415 24.27 -11.72 -33.56
C ALA A 415 23.88 -13.14 -33.11
N THR A 416 24.81 -13.85 -32.45
CA THR A 416 24.47 -15.15 -31.83
C THR A 416 23.70 -14.95 -30.51
N PRO A 417 22.96 -15.97 -30.02
CA PRO A 417 22.32 -15.91 -28.70
C PRO A 417 23.30 -15.54 -27.57
N GLU A 418 24.53 -16.05 -27.63
CA GLU A 418 25.61 -15.76 -26.67
C GLU A 418 26.02 -14.29 -26.67
N GLU A 419 26.18 -13.69 -27.84
CA GLU A 419 26.54 -12.28 -27.98
C GLU A 419 25.42 -11.36 -27.49
N ILE A 420 24.17 -11.68 -27.84
CA ILE A 420 22.99 -10.92 -27.38
C ILE A 420 22.88 -10.99 -25.85
N ASP A 421 23.01 -12.16 -25.26
CA ASP A 421 22.92 -12.29 -23.81
C ASP A 421 24.10 -11.61 -23.11
N ALA A 422 25.32 -11.71 -23.66
CA ALA A 422 26.50 -11.05 -23.10
C ALA A 422 26.33 -9.52 -23.06
N ILE A 423 25.86 -8.90 -24.15
CA ILE A 423 25.67 -7.45 -24.17
C ILE A 423 24.52 -7.01 -23.25
N PHE A 424 23.44 -7.78 -23.15
CA PHE A 424 22.36 -7.48 -22.19
C PHE A 424 22.84 -7.56 -20.74
N LYS A 425 23.60 -8.61 -20.39
CA LYS A 425 24.21 -8.76 -19.06
C LYS A 425 25.18 -7.62 -18.76
N ASP A 426 25.98 -7.20 -19.73
CA ASP A 426 26.93 -6.10 -19.51
C ASP A 426 26.24 -4.74 -19.40
N VAL A 427 25.30 -4.41 -20.27
CA VAL A 427 24.64 -3.09 -20.28
C VAL A 427 23.65 -2.95 -19.13
N LEU A 428 22.82 -3.96 -18.87
CA LEU A 428 21.78 -3.91 -17.84
C LEU A 428 22.22 -4.46 -16.48
N LYS A 429 23.43 -5.03 -16.40
CA LYS A 429 23.97 -5.67 -15.18
C LYS A 429 23.03 -6.74 -14.62
N THR A 430 22.38 -7.50 -15.50
CA THR A 430 21.50 -8.62 -15.14
C THR A 430 22.27 -9.95 -15.12
N PRO A 431 21.86 -10.92 -14.30
CA PRO A 431 22.53 -12.22 -14.26
C PRO A 431 22.24 -13.10 -15.48
N LYS A 432 21.11 -12.87 -16.15
CA LYS A 432 20.67 -13.61 -17.33
C LYS A 432 20.31 -12.65 -18.48
N GLY A 433 20.66 -13.06 -19.70
CA GLY A 433 20.23 -12.38 -20.92
C GLY A 433 18.87 -12.88 -21.41
N PRO A 434 18.30 -12.28 -22.47
CA PRO A 434 16.98 -12.63 -22.94
C PRO A 434 16.87 -14.07 -23.49
N CYS A 435 17.92 -14.63 -24.11
CA CYS A 435 17.90 -15.99 -24.64
C CYS A 435 17.88 -17.04 -23.52
N GLU A 436 18.73 -16.87 -22.50
CA GLU A 436 18.70 -17.69 -21.28
C GLU A 436 17.35 -17.60 -20.56
N GLN A 437 16.74 -16.41 -20.50
CA GLN A 437 15.41 -16.26 -19.90
C GLN A 437 14.33 -17.02 -20.69
N MET A 438 14.38 -16.99 -22.03
CA MET A 438 13.48 -17.79 -22.86
C MET A 438 13.70 -19.30 -22.66
N ASP A 439 14.94 -19.76 -22.51
CA ASP A 439 15.23 -21.17 -22.23
C ASP A 439 14.72 -21.61 -20.84
N VAL A 440 14.74 -20.73 -19.85
CA VAL A 440 14.15 -20.98 -18.52
C VAL A 440 12.63 -21.10 -18.59
N VAL A 441 11.96 -20.24 -19.37
CA VAL A 441 10.50 -20.28 -19.58
C VAL A 441 10.09 -21.52 -20.38
N GLY A 442 10.88 -21.86 -21.39
CA GLY A 442 10.60 -22.93 -22.34
C GLY A 442 10.16 -22.38 -23.70
N LEU A 443 10.83 -22.83 -24.77
CA LEU A 443 10.67 -22.24 -26.11
C LEU A 443 9.30 -22.52 -26.75
N ASP A 444 8.64 -23.60 -26.36
CA ASP A 444 7.25 -23.91 -26.72
C ASP A 444 6.26 -22.93 -26.10
N VAL A 445 6.40 -22.62 -24.81
CA VAL A 445 5.58 -21.61 -24.13
C VAL A 445 5.83 -20.23 -24.75
N VAL A 446 7.09 -19.93 -25.08
CA VAL A 446 7.44 -18.68 -25.78
C VAL A 446 6.76 -18.60 -27.15
N LEU A 447 6.71 -19.70 -27.90
CA LEU A 447 6.02 -19.77 -29.20
C LEU A 447 4.53 -19.52 -29.05
N ASP A 448 3.85 -20.17 -28.09
CA ASP A 448 2.42 -19.99 -27.86
C ASP A 448 2.08 -18.52 -27.58
N ILE A 449 2.91 -17.85 -26.78
CA ILE A 449 2.76 -16.41 -26.48
C ILE A 449 2.94 -15.55 -27.74
N GLU A 450 3.94 -15.85 -28.58
CA GLU A 450 4.19 -15.07 -29.80
C GLU A 450 3.10 -15.29 -30.87
N GLU A 451 2.57 -16.50 -31.00
CA GLU A 451 1.41 -16.78 -31.86
C GLU A 451 0.19 -15.97 -31.40
N HIS A 452 -0.10 -15.96 -30.09
CA HIS A 452 -1.18 -15.14 -29.54
C HIS A 452 -0.99 -13.63 -29.81
N TYR A 453 0.24 -13.11 -29.68
CA TYR A 453 0.51 -11.72 -30.03
C TYR A 453 0.37 -11.43 -31.53
N ALA A 454 0.74 -12.38 -32.40
CA ALA A 454 0.57 -12.23 -33.84
C ALA A 454 -0.91 -12.22 -34.27
N GLU A 455 -1.77 -12.94 -33.56
CA GLU A 455 -3.23 -12.92 -33.79
C GLU A 455 -3.88 -11.61 -33.34
N THR A 456 -3.39 -11.02 -32.25
CA THR A 456 -4.02 -9.86 -31.61
C THR A 456 -3.41 -8.52 -32.02
N ARG A 457 -2.23 -8.50 -32.66
CA ARG A 457 -1.51 -7.28 -33.03
C ARG A 457 -1.14 -7.28 -34.52
N PRO A 458 -1.46 -6.21 -35.27
CA PRO A 458 -1.03 -6.10 -36.66
C PRO A 458 0.49 -5.88 -36.76
N GLY A 459 1.11 -6.40 -37.82
CA GLY A 459 2.51 -6.12 -38.16
C GLY A 459 3.57 -6.85 -37.34
N ILE A 460 3.20 -7.94 -36.64
CA ILE A 460 4.18 -8.80 -35.97
C ILE A 460 4.94 -9.63 -37.02
N PRO A 461 6.29 -9.58 -37.08
CA PRO A 461 7.08 -10.40 -38.00
C PRO A 461 6.88 -11.90 -37.74
N LYS A 462 7.00 -12.72 -38.78
CA LYS A 462 6.81 -14.18 -38.68
C LYS A 462 8.10 -14.92 -38.31
N GLU A 463 9.23 -14.31 -38.59
CA GLU A 463 10.57 -14.84 -38.46
C GLU A 463 10.88 -15.33 -37.03
N PRO A 464 10.51 -14.59 -35.95
CA PRO A 464 10.60 -15.10 -34.58
C PRO A 464 9.88 -16.44 -34.35
N ARG A 465 8.64 -16.56 -34.84
CA ARG A 465 7.82 -17.77 -34.65
C ARG A 465 8.34 -18.94 -35.47
N GLU A 466 8.83 -18.69 -36.68
CA GLU A 466 9.44 -19.72 -37.52
C GLU A 466 10.81 -20.19 -36.99
N LEU A 467 11.59 -19.32 -36.33
CA LEU A 467 12.78 -19.73 -35.60
C LEU A 467 12.43 -20.68 -34.46
N LEU A 468 11.46 -20.30 -33.61
CA LEU A 468 11.02 -21.13 -32.49
C LEU A 468 10.49 -22.49 -32.95
N LYS A 469 9.64 -22.52 -34.00
CA LYS A 469 9.13 -23.78 -34.58
C LYS A 469 10.24 -24.73 -35.01
N ARG A 470 11.30 -24.20 -35.67
CA ARG A 470 12.48 -25.00 -36.04
C ARG A 470 13.21 -25.55 -34.82
N MET A 471 13.47 -24.71 -33.82
CA MET A 471 14.13 -25.15 -32.59
C MET A 471 13.34 -26.23 -31.84
N ILE A 472 12.02 -26.08 -31.76
CA ILE A 472 11.12 -27.04 -31.13
C ILE A 472 11.11 -28.37 -31.90
N ALA A 473 11.08 -28.32 -33.24
CA ALA A 473 11.18 -29.52 -34.09
C ALA A 473 12.49 -30.29 -33.83
N ASP A 474 13.57 -29.57 -33.52
CA ASP A 474 14.87 -30.12 -33.12
C ASP A 474 14.94 -30.53 -31.64
N LYS A 475 13.81 -30.54 -30.91
CA LYS A 475 13.69 -30.87 -29.48
C LYS A 475 14.46 -29.92 -28.55
N LYS A 476 14.69 -28.69 -29.00
CA LYS A 476 15.29 -27.62 -28.19
C LYS A 476 14.18 -26.83 -27.51
N LEU A 477 13.79 -27.24 -26.30
CA LEU A 477 12.73 -26.62 -25.50
C LEU A 477 13.27 -25.76 -24.35
N GLY A 478 14.59 -25.59 -24.24
CA GLY A 478 15.24 -24.86 -23.15
C GLY A 478 15.72 -25.78 -22.02
N VAL A 479 15.75 -25.26 -20.80
CA VAL A 479 16.25 -25.95 -19.60
C VAL A 479 15.56 -27.30 -19.39
N LYS A 480 14.24 -27.36 -19.62
CA LYS A 480 13.43 -28.57 -19.40
C LYS A 480 13.76 -29.74 -20.32
N SER A 481 14.37 -29.50 -21.48
CA SER A 481 14.85 -30.56 -22.39
C SER A 481 16.36 -30.71 -22.39
N GLY A 482 17.08 -29.98 -21.53
CA GLY A 482 18.54 -29.93 -21.51
C GLY A 482 19.17 -29.16 -22.67
N SER A 483 18.37 -28.54 -23.55
CA SER A 483 18.87 -27.77 -24.69
C SER A 483 17.82 -26.81 -25.23
N GLY A 484 18.23 -25.59 -25.57
CA GLY A 484 17.45 -24.50 -26.13
C GLY A 484 18.32 -23.64 -27.05
N PHE A 485 18.42 -22.34 -26.77
CA PHE A 485 19.52 -21.51 -27.26
C PHE A 485 20.86 -22.00 -26.71
N TYR A 486 20.88 -22.48 -25.47
CA TYR A 486 22.05 -23.05 -24.81
C TYR A 486 21.94 -24.56 -24.62
N THR A 487 23.03 -25.22 -24.25
CA THR A 487 23.03 -26.61 -23.79
C THR A 487 23.17 -26.64 -22.28
N TYR A 488 22.28 -27.38 -21.61
CA TYR A 488 22.25 -27.50 -20.17
C TYR A 488 22.65 -28.92 -19.79
N SER A 489 23.69 -29.07 -18.96
CA SER A 489 24.02 -30.36 -18.38
C SER A 489 22.87 -30.80 -17.48
N SER A 490 22.37 -32.01 -17.66
CA SER A 490 21.49 -32.65 -16.69
C SER A 490 22.28 -32.90 -15.41
N GLU A 491 22.27 -31.96 -14.46
CA GLU A 491 22.73 -32.28 -13.12
C GLU A 491 21.76 -33.31 -12.53
N LYS A 492 22.34 -34.44 -12.10
CA LYS A 492 21.66 -35.56 -11.43
C LYS A 492 21.40 -35.24 -9.97
#